data_AF-A0A951XZN2-F1
#
_entry.id   AF-A0A951XZN2-F1
#
_cell.length_a   1.000
_cell.length_b   1.000
_cell.length_c   1.000
_cell.angle_alpha   90.00
_cell.angle_beta   90.00
_cell.angle_gamma   90.00
#
_symmetry.space_group_name_H-M   'P 1'
#
loop_
_entity.id
_entity.type
_entity.pdbx_description
1 polymer ?
#
loop_
_entity_poly.entity_id
_entity_poly.type
_entity_poly.pdbx_seq_one_letter_code
_entity_poly.pdbx_strand_id
1 'polypeptide(L)'
;MNKQVRAIGTFASRAALALPVVMFAAVPPPTASAAMQAGGVELPTIAVISFTNLRPAPETDWIGEGAAETVTTKLAGLSSLVVTERGQVRQVVLEQDFQRSDMSDPATAARAGRLLGAQRVVVGTYAPQGDQVMFNIRVVDVESGLVLSTAAYTGRMSTIFDTLYQLAEAVIASFEKKVVVVDAQPQVRPAPPQEHLSVPIEERRILREECRTTPQAFESYSRGLLAVSYAEREKYFSLAIQQDSSFAWAYYQRGQTRASRSQFQVAIGDFEQATRIHPGCYDAWYAQAVTYERLGDPVKARVSYQRFCETAPPSKADKVEKALKVLGKAGQAIKTKIKNKIQRKRNNP
;
A
#
# COMPACT_ATOMS: atom_id res chain seq x y z
N MET A 1 10.62 -86.99 1.30
CA MET A 1 9.33 -87.70 1.23
C MET A 1 8.21 -86.66 1.22
N ASN A 2 7.31 -86.73 0.22
CA ASN A 2 5.99 -86.08 0.05
C ASN A 2 5.86 -84.56 0.27
N LYS A 3 5.70 -83.69 -0.74
CA LYS A 3 4.55 -83.48 -1.68
C LYS A 3 3.17 -83.40 -1.01
N GLN A 4 2.58 -82.20 -1.03
CA GLN A 4 1.22 -81.80 -1.48
C GLN A 4 0.58 -80.73 -0.56
N VAL A 5 -0.30 -79.79 -0.96
CA VAL A 5 -0.74 -79.12 -2.20
C VAL A 5 -1.80 -78.06 -1.77
N ARG A 6 -1.97 -76.97 -2.56
CA ARG A 6 -3.10 -75.98 -2.67
C ARG A 6 -3.18 -74.85 -1.60
N ALA A 7 -3.09 -73.56 -1.94
CA ALA A 7 -3.84 -72.65 -2.85
C ALA A 7 -5.08 -72.00 -2.18
N ILE A 8 -5.41 -70.78 -2.66
CA ILE A 8 -6.53 -69.87 -2.30
C ILE A 8 -6.10 -68.85 -1.21
N GLY A 9 -6.23 -67.52 -1.34
CA GLY A 9 -6.86 -66.68 -2.35
C GLY A 9 -6.68 -65.22 -1.92
N THR A 10 -6.50 -64.37 -2.91
CA THR A 10 -6.35 -62.91 -2.85
C THR A 10 -7.60 -62.24 -2.28
N PHE A 11 -7.45 -61.34 -1.30
CA PHE A 11 -8.33 -60.16 -1.13
C PHE A 11 -7.55 -59.06 -0.40
N ALA A 12 -6.89 -58.19 -1.18
CA ALA A 12 -6.41 -56.90 -0.70
C ALA A 12 -7.60 -55.95 -0.63
N SER A 13 -8.06 -55.65 0.58
CA SER A 13 -9.13 -54.69 0.82
C SER A 13 -8.62 -53.27 0.51
N ARG A 14 -9.04 -52.71 -0.63
CA ARG A 14 -8.84 -51.27 -0.94
C ARG A 14 -9.85 -50.46 -0.15
N ALA A 15 -9.46 -49.94 1.01
CA ALA A 15 -10.17 -48.85 1.66
C ALA A 15 -9.88 -47.55 0.89
N ALA A 16 -10.78 -47.16 -0.01
CA ALA A 16 -10.77 -45.84 -0.63
C ALA A 16 -11.33 -44.83 0.39
N LEU A 17 -10.43 -44.13 1.09
CA LEU A 17 -10.77 -42.93 1.85
C LEU A 17 -11.09 -41.81 0.85
N ALA A 18 -12.38 -41.59 0.60
CA ALA A 18 -12.88 -40.42 -0.10
C ALA A 18 -12.65 -39.19 0.81
N LEU A 19 -11.62 -38.41 0.52
CA LEU A 19 -11.47 -37.07 1.09
C LEU A 19 -12.59 -36.17 0.53
N PRO A 20 -13.27 -35.38 1.35
CA PRO A 20 -14.28 -34.44 0.85
C PRO A 20 -13.57 -33.37 0.01
N VAL A 21 -13.90 -33.32 -1.28
CA VAL A 21 -13.58 -32.18 -2.13
C VAL A 21 -14.41 -31.01 -1.61
N VAL A 22 -13.81 -30.18 -0.78
CA VAL A 22 -14.36 -28.86 -0.44
C VAL A 22 -14.27 -28.04 -1.73
N MET A 23 -15.39 -27.92 -2.44
CA MET A 23 -15.52 -26.91 -3.49
C MET A 23 -15.35 -25.55 -2.82
N PHE A 24 -14.16 -24.94 -2.99
CA PHE A 24 -14.02 -23.52 -2.81
C PHE A 24 -14.91 -22.86 -3.86
N ALA A 25 -15.99 -22.22 -3.40
CA ALA A 25 -16.72 -21.27 -4.22
C ALA A 25 -15.69 -20.28 -4.77
N ALA A 26 -15.62 -20.18 -6.10
CA ALA A 26 -14.76 -19.22 -6.78
C ALA A 26 -15.08 -17.83 -6.22
N VAL A 27 -14.15 -17.27 -5.45
CA VAL A 27 -14.20 -15.87 -5.08
C VAL A 27 -14.13 -15.11 -6.41
N PRO A 28 -15.15 -14.32 -6.78
CA PRO A 28 -15.08 -13.55 -8.00
C PRO A 28 -13.83 -12.66 -7.93
N PRO A 29 -13.07 -12.49 -9.03
CA PRO A 29 -11.95 -11.57 -9.03
C PRO A 29 -12.43 -10.21 -8.49
N PRO A 30 -11.63 -9.51 -7.67
CA PRO A 30 -11.99 -8.16 -7.25
C PRO A 30 -12.31 -7.38 -8.53
N THR A 31 -13.59 -7.00 -8.67
CA THR A 31 -14.03 -6.11 -9.72
C THR A 31 -13.06 -4.95 -9.75
N ALA A 32 -12.42 -4.73 -10.90
CA ALA A 32 -11.50 -3.64 -11.16
C ALA A 32 -11.95 -2.43 -10.33
N SER A 33 -11.09 -2.02 -9.39
CA SER A 33 -11.28 -0.85 -8.55
C SER A 33 -11.90 0.22 -9.43
N ALA A 34 -13.15 0.61 -9.11
CA ALA A 34 -13.91 1.50 -9.95
C ALA A 34 -13.07 2.75 -10.14
N ALA A 35 -12.51 2.91 -11.34
CA ALA A 35 -11.65 4.01 -11.70
C ALA A 35 -12.37 5.29 -11.29
N MET A 36 -11.84 5.97 -10.26
CA MET A 36 -12.55 7.13 -9.73
C MET A 36 -12.53 8.21 -10.79
N GLN A 37 -13.69 8.42 -11.42
CA GLN A 37 -13.89 9.48 -12.38
C GLN A 37 -13.94 10.82 -11.66
N ALA A 38 -12.78 11.45 -11.51
CA ALA A 38 -12.68 12.88 -11.29
C ALA A 38 -12.90 13.61 -12.62
N GLY A 39 -14.16 13.70 -13.08
CA GLY A 39 -14.51 14.55 -14.23
C GLY A 39 -13.98 14.09 -15.59
N GLY A 40 -14.00 12.77 -15.84
CA GLY A 40 -13.74 12.17 -17.16
C GLY A 40 -12.29 11.91 -17.53
N VAL A 41 -11.33 12.15 -16.63
CA VAL A 41 -9.92 11.76 -16.82
C VAL A 41 -9.61 10.62 -15.85
N GLU A 42 -9.15 9.50 -16.41
CA GLU A 42 -8.72 8.33 -15.64
C GLU A 42 -7.34 8.64 -15.04
N LEU A 43 -7.26 8.75 -13.71
CA LEU A 43 -5.99 9.00 -13.03
C LEU A 43 -5.09 7.76 -13.15
N PRO A 44 -3.78 7.93 -13.37
CA PRO A 44 -2.89 6.79 -13.42
C PRO A 44 -2.85 6.04 -12.09
N THR A 45 -2.90 4.71 -12.15
CA THR A 45 -2.83 3.84 -10.97
C THR A 45 -1.44 3.24 -10.81
N ILE A 46 -0.92 3.23 -9.58
CA ILE A 46 0.40 2.71 -9.26
C ILE A 46 0.38 1.85 -8.00
N ALA A 47 1.12 0.75 -8.02
CA ALA A 47 1.38 -0.07 -6.85
C ALA A 47 2.86 -0.06 -6.49
N VAL A 48 3.18 0.04 -5.20
CA VAL A 48 4.53 -0.14 -4.66
C VAL A 48 4.52 -1.45 -3.90
N ILE A 49 5.32 -2.43 -4.34
CA ILE A 49 5.26 -3.79 -3.77
C ILE A 49 6.12 -3.87 -2.52
N SER A 50 7.43 -4.03 -2.70
CA SER A 50 8.38 -4.16 -1.62
C SER A 50 9.79 -3.91 -2.16
N PHE A 51 10.72 -3.75 -1.21
CA PHE A 51 12.13 -3.61 -1.49
C PHE A 51 12.85 -4.85 -0.97
N THR A 52 13.54 -5.57 -1.85
CA THR A 52 14.27 -6.80 -1.51
C THR A 52 15.66 -6.49 -0.97
N ASN A 53 16.01 -7.08 0.18
CA ASN A 53 17.34 -6.95 0.76
C ASN A 53 18.35 -7.82 -0.01
N LEU A 54 19.36 -7.19 -0.63
CA LEU A 54 20.43 -7.90 -1.34
C LEU A 54 21.56 -8.37 -0.41
N ARG A 55 21.55 -7.93 0.85
CA ARG A 55 22.47 -8.40 1.90
C ARG A 55 21.63 -8.72 3.16
N PRO A 56 20.91 -9.85 3.16
CA PRO A 56 19.96 -10.19 4.23
C PRO A 56 20.62 -10.17 5.60
N ALA A 57 20.06 -9.37 6.51
CA ALA A 57 20.51 -9.29 7.89
C ALA A 57 19.34 -8.79 8.76
N PRO A 58 18.96 -9.50 9.85
CA PRO A 58 17.76 -9.19 10.64
C PRO A 58 17.68 -7.75 11.13
N GLU A 59 18.83 -7.14 11.43
CA GLU A 59 18.95 -5.77 11.88
C GLU A 59 18.62 -4.74 10.82
N THR A 60 18.65 -5.10 9.52
CA THR A 60 18.41 -4.24 8.36
C THR A 60 17.19 -4.63 7.51
N ASP A 61 16.53 -5.75 7.80
CA ASP A 61 15.36 -6.22 7.03
C ASP A 61 14.15 -5.28 7.12
N TRP A 62 14.09 -4.45 8.17
CA TRP A 62 13.07 -3.41 8.31
C TRP A 62 13.13 -2.33 7.23
N ILE A 63 14.31 -2.09 6.63
CA ILE A 63 14.53 -1.00 5.67
C ILE A 63 13.62 -1.18 4.46
N GLY A 64 13.43 -2.41 4.00
CA GLY A 64 12.63 -2.69 2.82
C GLY A 64 11.16 -2.31 2.98
N GLU A 65 10.55 -2.73 4.10
CA GLU A 65 9.16 -2.38 4.44
C GLU A 65 9.03 -0.87 4.70
N GLY A 66 9.98 -0.27 5.43
CA GLY A 66 9.99 1.17 5.68
C GLY A 66 10.07 2.00 4.39
N ALA A 67 10.92 1.58 3.45
CA ALA A 67 11.06 2.24 2.15
C ALA A 67 9.76 2.13 1.32
N ALA A 68 9.20 0.92 1.22
CA ALA A 68 7.94 0.70 0.51
C ALA A 68 6.81 1.53 1.11
N GLU A 69 6.64 1.51 2.44
CA GLU A 69 5.63 2.27 3.15
C GLU A 69 5.80 3.78 2.92
N THR A 70 7.02 4.28 3.01
CA THR A 70 7.30 5.72 2.85
C THR A 70 7.01 6.19 1.44
N VAL A 71 7.47 5.45 0.43
CA VAL A 71 7.21 5.78 -0.98
C VAL A 71 5.70 5.69 -1.27
N THR A 72 5.03 4.65 -0.79
CA THR A 72 3.57 4.48 -0.91
C THR A 72 2.83 5.67 -0.30
N THR A 73 3.18 6.05 0.94
CA THR A 73 2.53 7.14 1.67
C THR A 73 2.71 8.48 0.94
N LYS A 74 3.93 8.79 0.51
CA LYS A 74 4.24 10.01 -0.24
C LYS A 74 3.45 10.09 -1.55
N LEU A 75 3.42 9.00 -2.32
CA LEU A 75 2.66 8.95 -3.56
C LEU A 75 1.15 9.03 -3.29
N ALA A 76 0.65 8.43 -2.22
CA ALA A 76 -0.76 8.45 -1.85
C ALA A 76 -1.26 9.84 -1.44
N GLY A 77 -0.37 10.74 -1.00
CA GLY A 77 -0.66 12.15 -0.77
C GLY A 77 -0.93 12.96 -2.04
N LEU A 78 -0.55 12.45 -3.22
CA LEU A 78 -0.76 13.13 -4.49
C LEU A 78 -2.20 12.92 -4.98
N SER A 79 -2.86 14.02 -5.39
CA SER A 79 -4.20 13.94 -5.98
C SER A 79 -4.17 13.70 -7.50
N SER A 80 -2.96 13.70 -8.06
CA SER A 80 -2.68 13.51 -9.48
C SER A 80 -2.59 12.03 -9.90
N LEU A 81 -2.56 11.08 -8.94
CA LEU A 81 -2.48 9.65 -9.19
C LEU A 81 -3.26 8.85 -8.15
N VAL A 82 -3.46 7.56 -8.40
CA VAL A 82 -4.10 6.61 -7.49
C VAL A 82 -3.09 5.55 -7.07
N VAL A 83 -2.84 5.44 -5.76
CA VAL A 83 -1.96 4.40 -5.21
C VAL A 83 -2.78 3.24 -4.68
N THR A 84 -2.41 2.00 -5.04
CA THR A 84 -3.05 0.80 -4.48
C THR A 84 -2.77 0.67 -2.98
N GLU A 85 -3.78 0.30 -2.19
CA GLU A 85 -3.64 0.21 -0.74
C GLU A 85 -2.67 -0.90 -0.31
N ARG A 86 -1.82 -0.61 0.68
CA ARG A 86 -0.84 -1.57 1.25
C ARG A 86 -1.44 -2.93 1.61
N GLY A 87 -2.64 -2.95 2.19
CA GLY A 87 -3.32 -4.20 2.56
C GLY A 87 -3.63 -5.08 1.35
N GLN A 88 -4.04 -4.48 0.23
CA GLN A 88 -4.32 -5.17 -1.03
C GLN A 88 -3.03 -5.67 -1.67
N VAL A 89 -1.98 -4.83 -1.70
CA VAL A 89 -0.64 -5.22 -2.16
C VAL A 89 -0.15 -6.44 -1.39
N ARG A 90 -0.20 -6.38 -0.05
CA ARG A 90 0.25 -7.47 0.80
C ARG A 90 -0.58 -8.73 0.57
N GLN A 91 -1.90 -8.63 0.42
CA GLN A 91 -2.74 -9.80 0.14
C GLN A 91 -2.34 -10.47 -1.17
N VAL A 92 -2.22 -9.71 -2.27
CA VAL A 92 -1.82 -10.24 -3.57
C VAL A 92 -0.42 -10.88 -3.53
N VAL A 93 0.53 -10.25 -2.84
CA VAL A 93 1.90 -10.77 -2.71
C VAL A 93 1.96 -12.04 -1.85
N LEU A 94 1.09 -12.16 -0.84
CA LEU A 94 1.00 -13.35 0.00
C LEU A 94 0.23 -14.50 -0.66
N GLU A 95 -0.55 -14.23 -1.72
CA GLU A 95 -1.32 -15.24 -2.46
C GLU A 95 -0.45 -15.99 -3.51
N GLN A 96 -0.93 -17.17 -3.91
CA GLN A 96 -0.23 -18.47 -4.04
C GLN A 96 0.98 -18.65 -4.99
N ASP A 97 1.53 -17.63 -5.64
CA ASP A 97 2.68 -17.80 -6.56
C ASP A 97 3.81 -16.78 -6.40
N PHE A 98 3.59 -15.68 -5.70
CA PHE A 98 4.57 -14.58 -5.64
C PHE A 98 5.64 -14.76 -4.56
N GLN A 99 5.32 -15.44 -3.45
CA GLN A 99 6.32 -15.73 -2.41
C GLN A 99 7.49 -16.61 -2.90
N ARG A 100 7.24 -17.43 -3.93
CA ARG A 100 8.25 -18.30 -4.56
C ARG A 100 8.93 -17.64 -5.76
N SER A 101 8.38 -16.54 -6.25
CA SER A 101 8.83 -15.86 -7.46
C SER A 101 9.71 -14.66 -7.10
N ASP A 102 10.69 -14.36 -7.94
CA ASP A 102 11.51 -13.17 -7.75
C ASP A 102 10.69 -11.92 -8.11
N MET A 103 10.28 -11.15 -7.10
CA MET A 103 9.54 -9.91 -7.31
C MET A 103 10.36 -8.82 -8.01
N SER A 104 11.69 -8.99 -8.13
CA SER A 104 12.53 -8.08 -8.90
C SER A 104 12.47 -8.32 -10.41
N ASP A 105 11.90 -9.46 -10.85
CA ASP A 105 11.63 -9.77 -12.25
C ASP A 105 10.46 -8.91 -12.79
N PRO A 106 10.66 -8.14 -13.87
CA PRO A 106 9.62 -7.28 -14.43
C PRO A 106 8.34 -8.02 -14.83
N ALA A 107 8.44 -9.24 -15.36
CA ALA A 107 7.26 -10.00 -15.78
C ALA A 107 6.41 -10.43 -14.56
N THR A 108 7.07 -10.82 -13.48
CA THR A 108 6.41 -11.16 -12.21
C THR A 108 5.80 -9.92 -11.55
N ALA A 109 6.51 -8.79 -11.55
CA ALA A 109 5.99 -7.51 -11.09
C ALA A 109 4.74 -7.07 -11.88
N ALA A 110 4.75 -7.20 -13.22
CA ALA A 110 3.61 -6.87 -14.07
C ALA A 110 2.39 -7.76 -13.78
N ARG A 111 2.60 -9.07 -13.52
CA ARG A 111 1.52 -9.97 -13.09
C ARG A 111 0.87 -9.50 -11.78
N ALA A 112 1.68 -9.16 -10.78
CA ALA A 112 1.17 -8.62 -9.51
C ALA A 112 0.41 -7.30 -9.74
N GLY A 113 0.93 -6.42 -10.60
CA GLY A 113 0.27 -5.16 -10.99
C GLY A 113 -1.12 -5.34 -11.57
N ARG A 114 -1.31 -6.33 -12.45
CA ARG A 114 -2.63 -6.64 -13.04
C ARG A 114 -3.66 -7.04 -11.98
N LEU A 115 -3.26 -7.87 -11.02
CA LEU A 115 -4.12 -8.27 -9.90
C LEU A 115 -4.47 -7.09 -8.99
N LEU A 116 -3.57 -6.11 -8.90
CA LEU A 116 -3.73 -4.90 -8.11
C LEU A 116 -4.49 -3.78 -8.84
N GLY A 117 -4.86 -3.99 -10.11
CA GLY A 117 -5.47 -2.95 -10.95
C GLY A 117 -4.56 -1.74 -11.20
N ALA A 118 -3.24 -1.94 -11.08
CA ALA A 118 -2.26 -0.89 -11.28
C ALA A 118 -1.82 -0.83 -12.75
N GLN A 119 -1.69 0.37 -13.31
CA GLN A 119 -1.08 0.59 -14.63
C GLN A 119 0.45 0.48 -14.55
N ARG A 120 1.02 0.81 -13.38
CA ARG A 120 2.45 0.75 -13.13
C ARG A 120 2.75 0.09 -11.79
N VAL A 121 3.88 -0.61 -11.73
CA VAL A 121 4.37 -1.23 -10.50
C VAL A 121 5.78 -0.76 -10.20
N VAL A 122 6.02 -0.40 -8.95
CA VAL A 122 7.34 -0.11 -8.41
C VAL A 122 7.84 -1.32 -7.65
N VAL A 123 8.98 -1.84 -8.08
CA VAL A 123 9.75 -2.85 -7.35
C VAL A 123 11.11 -2.29 -6.99
N GLY A 124 11.59 -2.62 -5.80
CA GLY A 124 12.84 -2.09 -5.29
C GLY A 124 13.79 -3.18 -4.83
N THR A 125 15.07 -2.85 -4.78
CA THR A 125 16.07 -3.59 -4.04
C THR A 125 16.88 -2.63 -3.18
N TYR A 126 17.48 -3.12 -2.12
CA TYR A 126 18.39 -2.32 -1.31
C TYR A 126 19.58 -3.14 -0.82
N ALA A 127 20.69 -2.45 -0.59
CA ALA A 127 21.92 -3.05 -0.08
C ALA A 127 22.52 -2.14 1.01
N PRO A 128 22.43 -2.55 2.29
CA PRO A 128 23.11 -1.84 3.37
C PRO A 128 24.64 -2.04 3.31
N GLN A 129 25.38 -0.99 3.67
CA GLN A 129 26.83 -0.97 3.75
C GLN A 129 27.31 0.03 4.80
N GLY A 130 27.56 -0.44 6.02
CA GLY A 130 27.90 0.43 7.14
C GLY A 130 26.76 1.42 7.43
N ASP A 131 27.06 2.72 7.48
CA ASP A 131 26.06 3.78 7.63
C ASP A 131 25.32 4.13 6.31
N GLN A 132 25.73 3.54 5.19
CA GLN A 132 25.09 3.82 3.89
C GLN A 132 24.12 2.72 3.49
N VAL A 133 23.11 3.10 2.70
CA VAL A 133 22.21 2.18 2.02
C VAL A 133 22.06 2.63 0.57
N MET A 134 22.23 1.68 -0.34
CA MET A 134 21.94 1.88 -1.76
C MET A 134 20.55 1.30 -2.05
N PHE A 135 19.66 2.12 -2.61
CA PHE A 135 18.36 1.72 -3.12
C PHE A 135 18.37 1.71 -4.63
N ASN A 136 17.80 0.67 -5.22
CA ASN A 136 17.47 0.62 -6.64
C ASN A 136 15.97 0.46 -6.80
N ILE A 137 15.38 1.18 -7.74
CA ILE A 137 13.97 0.99 -8.13
C ILE A 137 13.86 0.70 -9.62
N ARG A 138 12.86 -0.10 -9.95
CA ARG A 138 12.38 -0.30 -11.32
C ARG A 138 10.89 0.02 -11.34
N VAL A 139 10.50 0.89 -12.27
CA VAL A 139 9.10 1.16 -12.57
C VAL A 139 8.73 0.38 -13.82
N VAL A 140 7.80 -0.55 -13.65
CA VAL A 140 7.36 -1.48 -14.69
C VAL A 140 5.99 -1.03 -15.20
N ASP A 141 5.86 -0.95 -16.52
CA ASP A 141 4.57 -0.82 -17.20
C ASP A 141 3.84 -2.16 -17.14
N VAL A 142 2.63 -2.19 -16.59
CA VAL A 142 1.93 -3.45 -16.29
C VAL A 142 1.36 -4.12 -17.54
N GLU A 143 0.99 -3.32 -18.53
CA GLU A 143 0.42 -3.80 -19.79
C GLU A 143 1.47 -4.50 -20.65
N SER A 144 2.59 -3.84 -20.90
CA SER A 144 3.67 -4.38 -21.73
C SER A 144 4.67 -5.26 -20.97
N GLY A 145 4.77 -5.10 -19.64
CA GLY A 145 5.81 -5.72 -18.82
C GLY A 145 7.20 -5.08 -18.96
N LEU A 146 7.34 -3.98 -19.70
CA LEU A 146 8.61 -3.30 -19.89
C LEU A 146 8.96 -2.38 -18.72
N VAL A 147 10.26 -2.23 -18.47
CA VAL A 147 10.78 -1.28 -17.48
C VAL A 147 10.79 0.13 -18.08
N LEU A 148 9.92 1.01 -17.58
CA LEU A 148 9.85 2.41 -17.98
C LEU A 148 11.06 3.20 -17.46
N SER A 149 11.42 2.96 -16.21
CA SER A 149 12.48 3.73 -15.56
C SER A 149 13.20 2.89 -14.51
N THR A 150 14.49 3.18 -14.36
CA THR A 150 15.33 2.67 -13.30
C THR A 150 16.02 3.84 -12.62
N ALA A 151 16.14 3.78 -11.30
CA ALA A 151 16.93 4.77 -10.58
C ALA A 151 17.68 4.09 -9.42
N ALA A 152 18.86 4.62 -9.12
CA ALA A 152 19.72 4.15 -8.05
C ALA A 152 20.14 5.36 -7.21
N TYR A 153 19.95 5.27 -5.90
CA TYR A 153 20.35 6.32 -4.96
C TYR A 153 21.04 5.70 -3.76
N THR A 154 22.15 6.30 -3.36
CA THR A 154 22.88 5.92 -2.15
C THR A 154 22.82 7.07 -1.16
N GLY A 155 22.45 6.76 0.07
CA GLY A 155 22.35 7.72 1.16
C GLY A 155 22.81 7.16 2.49
N ARG A 156 22.91 8.03 3.50
CA ARG A 156 23.21 7.62 4.87
C ARG A 156 21.94 7.27 5.63
N MET A 157 22.06 6.40 6.63
CA MET A 157 20.94 6.02 7.49
C MET A 157 20.38 7.23 8.26
N SER A 158 21.26 8.12 8.71
CA SER A 158 20.90 9.37 9.38
C SER A 158 20.03 10.32 8.54
N THR A 159 20.17 10.27 7.20
CA THR A 159 19.42 11.10 6.25
C THR A 159 18.56 10.25 5.30
N ILE A 160 18.15 9.06 5.74
CA ILE A 160 17.46 8.08 4.88
C ILE A 160 16.22 8.66 4.18
N PHE A 161 15.50 9.58 4.84
CA PHE A 161 14.32 10.21 4.28
C PHE A 161 14.58 11.06 3.03
N ASP A 162 15.78 11.65 2.89
CA ASP A 162 16.14 12.39 1.68
C ASP A 162 16.27 11.44 0.50
N THR A 163 16.86 10.26 0.72
CA THR A 163 16.94 9.20 -0.28
C THR A 163 15.56 8.63 -0.61
N LEU A 164 14.71 8.36 0.39
CA LEU A 164 13.34 7.90 0.15
C LEU A 164 12.50 8.94 -0.60
N TYR A 165 12.74 10.23 -0.37
CA TYR A 165 12.13 11.30 -1.15
C TYR A 165 12.63 11.29 -2.61
N GLN A 166 13.93 11.12 -2.85
CA GLN A 166 14.48 10.98 -4.21
C GLN A 166 13.88 9.77 -4.95
N LEU A 167 13.61 8.67 -4.25
CA LEU A 167 12.91 7.51 -4.84
C LEU A 167 11.49 7.87 -5.28
N ALA A 168 10.72 8.58 -4.43
CA ALA A 168 9.37 9.01 -4.80
C ALA A 168 9.38 9.96 -6.01
N GLU A 169 10.33 10.89 -6.08
CA GLU A 169 10.53 11.78 -7.23
C GLU A 169 10.90 11.01 -8.50
N ALA A 170 11.76 10.00 -8.40
CA ALA A 170 12.10 9.15 -9.55
C ALA A 170 10.91 8.32 -10.05
N VAL A 171 10.00 7.92 -9.16
CA VAL A 171 8.73 7.28 -9.54
C VAL A 171 7.83 8.28 -10.27
N ILE A 172 7.72 9.52 -9.80
CA ILE A 172 6.93 10.57 -10.48
C ILE A 172 7.52 10.87 -11.86
N ALA A 173 8.83 11.04 -11.98
CA ALA A 173 9.51 11.28 -13.25
C ALA A 173 9.33 10.13 -14.26
N SER A 174 9.03 8.91 -13.80
CA SER A 174 8.72 7.80 -14.70
C SER A 174 7.50 8.06 -15.58
N PHE A 175 6.57 8.94 -15.16
CA PHE A 175 5.36 9.31 -15.91
C PHE A 175 5.63 10.19 -17.13
N GLU A 176 6.87 10.66 -17.30
CA GLU A 176 7.32 11.33 -18.53
C GLU A 176 7.70 10.31 -19.62
N LYS A 177 7.55 9.01 -19.36
CA LYS A 177 7.85 7.92 -20.29
C LYS A 177 6.62 7.05 -20.52
N LYS A 178 6.52 6.50 -21.73
CA LYS A 178 5.51 5.52 -22.11
C LYS A 178 6.06 4.45 -23.03
N VAL A 179 5.38 3.31 -23.08
CA VAL A 179 5.67 2.27 -24.05
C VAL A 179 4.90 2.57 -25.34
N VAL A 180 5.61 2.55 -26.46
CA VAL A 180 5.04 2.67 -27.80
C VAL A 180 5.47 1.49 -28.65
N VAL A 181 4.59 1.02 -29.53
CA VAL A 181 4.93 -0.02 -30.49
C VAL A 181 5.55 0.65 -31.72
N VAL A 182 6.78 0.28 -32.03
CA VAL A 182 7.54 0.75 -33.19
C VAL A 182 8.02 -0.49 -33.92
N ASP A 183 7.68 -0.60 -35.21
CA ASP A 183 8.05 -1.76 -36.04
C ASP A 183 7.66 -3.11 -35.39
N ALA A 184 6.44 -3.18 -34.87
CA ALA A 184 5.87 -4.33 -34.13
C ALA A 184 6.61 -4.72 -32.84
N GLN A 185 7.51 -3.88 -32.32
CA GLN A 185 8.20 -4.10 -31.06
C GLN A 185 7.88 -3.01 -30.03
N PRO A 186 7.59 -3.37 -28.77
CA PRO A 186 7.35 -2.39 -27.72
C PRO A 186 8.68 -1.73 -27.32
N GLN A 187 8.71 -0.40 -27.33
CA GLN A 187 9.87 0.43 -27.00
C GLN A 187 9.47 1.54 -26.02
N VAL A 188 10.35 1.85 -25.07
CA VAL A 188 10.13 2.98 -24.16
C VAL A 188 10.56 4.28 -24.86
N ARG A 189 9.65 5.26 -24.92
CA ARG A 189 9.92 6.60 -25.45
C ARG A 189 9.45 7.68 -24.49
N PRO A 190 9.95 8.93 -24.62
CA PRO A 190 9.35 10.07 -23.96
C PRO A 190 7.85 10.15 -24.28
N ALA A 191 7.03 10.30 -23.25
CA ALA A 191 5.61 10.56 -23.41
C ALA A 191 5.43 11.98 -23.98
N PRO A 192 4.39 12.21 -24.81
CA PRO A 192 4.01 13.56 -25.21
C PRO A 192 3.76 14.44 -23.97
N PRO A 193 4.09 15.74 -23.99
CA PRO A 193 3.90 16.63 -22.83
C PRO A 193 2.47 16.65 -22.27
N GLN A 194 1.47 16.38 -23.12
CA GLN A 194 0.06 16.31 -22.74
C GLN A 194 -0.27 15.09 -21.87
N GLU A 195 0.54 14.03 -21.94
CA GLU A 195 0.41 12.80 -21.16
C GLU A 195 1.32 12.79 -19.93
N HIS A 196 2.11 13.85 -19.70
CA HIS A 196 2.95 13.95 -18.52
C HIS A 196 2.08 14.06 -17.27
N LEU A 197 2.47 13.35 -16.22
CA LEU A 197 1.85 13.50 -14.91
C LEU A 197 2.14 14.91 -14.38
N SER A 198 1.11 15.76 -14.41
CA SER A 198 1.18 17.11 -13.88
C SER A 198 0.94 17.09 -12.39
N VAL A 199 2.00 17.09 -11.57
CA VAL A 199 1.91 17.21 -10.11
C VAL A 199 2.02 18.69 -9.72
N PRO A 200 0.97 19.32 -9.17
CA PRO A 200 1.04 20.70 -8.72
C PRO A 200 2.16 20.92 -7.70
N ILE A 201 2.78 22.09 -7.70
CA ILE A 201 3.88 22.44 -6.77
C ILE A 201 3.48 22.19 -5.32
N GLU A 202 2.24 22.52 -4.97
CA GLU A 202 1.71 22.31 -3.62
C GLU A 202 1.64 20.83 -3.23
N GLU A 203 1.30 19.93 -4.16
CA GLU A 203 1.30 18.48 -3.91
C GLU A 203 2.72 17.93 -3.83
N ARG A 204 3.63 18.46 -4.65
CA ARG A 204 5.04 18.09 -4.60
C ARG A 204 5.70 18.51 -3.28
N ARG A 205 5.21 19.57 -2.64
CA ARG A 205 5.65 20.02 -1.32
C ARG A 205 5.27 19.03 -0.21
N ILE A 206 4.09 18.41 -0.31
CA ILE A 206 3.61 17.37 0.63
C ILE A 206 4.64 16.24 0.76
N LEU A 207 5.25 15.83 -0.35
CA LEU A 207 6.28 14.78 -0.39
C LEU A 207 7.46 15.05 0.58
N ARG A 208 7.72 16.31 0.95
CA ARG A 208 8.78 16.70 1.90
C ARG A 208 8.29 16.94 3.33
N GLU A 209 7.01 17.25 3.51
CA GLU A 209 6.42 17.78 4.75
C GLU A 209 5.60 16.74 5.55
N GLU A 210 4.97 15.75 4.90
CA GLU A 210 3.83 14.98 5.45
C GLU A 210 4.06 14.18 6.75
N CYS A 211 5.31 13.95 7.14
CA CYS A 211 5.76 13.77 8.53
C CYS A 211 7.21 13.27 8.48
N ARG A 212 8.13 14.09 8.96
CA ARG A 212 9.50 13.65 9.25
C ARG A 212 9.52 13.17 10.70
N THR A 213 9.99 11.95 10.90
CA THR A 213 10.29 11.40 12.22
C THR A 213 11.79 11.19 12.36
N THR A 214 12.27 10.73 13.51
CA THR A 214 13.68 10.35 13.65
C THR A 214 13.96 9.02 12.94
N PRO A 215 15.17 8.79 12.40
CA PRO A 215 15.53 7.49 11.84
C PRO A 215 15.30 6.33 12.82
N GLN A 216 15.53 6.54 14.12
CA GLN A 216 15.27 5.51 15.14
C GLN A 216 13.79 5.18 15.28
N ALA A 217 12.92 6.20 15.36
CA ALA A 217 11.47 6.00 15.43
C ALA A 217 10.93 5.34 14.16
N PHE A 218 11.48 5.71 13.01
CA PHE A 218 11.14 5.10 11.73
C PHE A 218 11.55 3.63 11.63
N GLU A 219 12.73 3.27 12.12
CA GLU A 219 13.16 1.87 12.23
C GLU A 219 12.19 1.08 13.10
N SER A 220 11.89 1.56 14.31
CA SER A 220 10.96 0.90 15.23
C SER A 220 9.58 0.72 14.60
N TYR A 221 9.07 1.76 13.93
CA TYR A 221 7.81 1.70 13.19
C TYR A 221 7.83 0.65 12.08
N SER A 222 8.90 0.61 11.28
CA SER A 222 9.06 -0.33 10.16
C SER A 222 9.14 -1.78 10.66
N ARG A 223 9.85 -2.02 11.77
CA ARG A 223 9.85 -3.32 12.47
C ARG A 223 8.45 -3.69 12.96
N GLY A 224 7.68 -2.72 13.44
CA GLY A 224 6.27 -2.91 13.81
C GLY A 224 5.39 -3.31 12.63
N LEU A 225 5.61 -2.78 11.43
CA LEU A 225 4.86 -3.18 10.22
C LEU A 225 5.16 -4.62 9.79
N LEU A 226 6.40 -5.08 9.98
CA LEU A 226 6.83 -6.44 9.69
C LEU A 226 6.35 -7.47 10.73
N ALA A 227 6.13 -7.03 11.97
CA ALA A 227 5.74 -7.91 13.05
C ALA A 227 4.45 -8.69 12.72
N VAL A 228 4.48 -9.99 13.02
CA VAL A 228 3.36 -10.90 12.74
C VAL A 228 2.33 -10.83 13.86
N SER A 229 2.78 -10.81 15.11
CA SER A 229 1.87 -10.81 16.27
C SER A 229 1.42 -9.40 16.64
N TYR A 230 0.18 -9.27 17.14
CA TYR A 230 -0.32 -7.99 17.65
C TYR A 230 0.50 -7.47 18.83
N ALA A 231 1.07 -8.35 19.66
CA ALA A 231 1.90 -7.96 20.80
C ALA A 231 3.21 -7.30 20.37
N GLU A 232 3.90 -7.86 19.38
CA GLU A 232 5.13 -7.28 18.83
C GLU A 232 4.85 -5.97 18.08
N ARG A 233 3.76 -5.92 17.30
CA ARG A 233 3.29 -4.68 16.66
C ARG A 233 3.13 -3.56 17.67
N GLU A 234 2.36 -3.82 18.73
CA GLU A 234 2.10 -2.83 19.79
C GLU A 234 3.39 -2.40 20.50
N LYS A 235 4.31 -3.34 20.76
CA LYS A 235 5.64 -3.05 21.33
C LYS A 235 6.43 -2.09 20.45
N TYR A 236 6.58 -2.41 19.17
CA TYR A 236 7.37 -1.62 18.23
C TYR A 236 6.77 -0.24 17.95
N PHE A 237 5.45 -0.14 17.78
CA PHE A 237 4.80 1.16 17.61
C PHE A 237 4.88 2.01 18.89
N SER A 238 4.82 1.40 20.08
CA SER A 238 5.03 2.12 21.33
C SER A 238 6.48 2.61 21.47
N LEU A 239 7.46 1.82 21.03
CA LEU A 239 8.86 2.25 20.98
C LEU A 239 9.07 3.41 20.01
N ALA A 240 8.46 3.36 18.83
CA ALA A 240 8.52 4.46 17.86
C ALA A 240 7.95 5.77 18.45
N ILE A 241 6.81 5.68 19.16
CA ILE A 241 6.19 6.82 19.85
C ILE A 241 7.07 7.35 20.99
N GLN A 242 7.76 6.47 21.71
CA GLN A 242 8.69 6.86 22.78
C GLN A 242 9.91 7.60 22.21
N GLN A 243 10.42 7.15 21.07
CA GLN A 243 11.56 7.77 20.37
C GLN A 243 11.17 9.09 19.70
N ASP A 244 9.93 9.19 19.21
CA ASP A 244 9.36 10.40 18.63
C ASP A 244 7.85 10.48 18.88
N SER A 245 7.47 11.30 19.85
CA SER A 245 6.07 11.52 20.22
C SER A 245 5.25 12.29 19.18
N SER A 246 5.90 12.83 18.15
CA SER A 246 5.27 13.53 17.01
C SER A 246 5.05 12.61 15.81
N PHE A 247 5.32 11.30 15.93
CA PHE A 247 5.14 10.38 14.81
C PHE A 247 3.69 9.88 14.69
N ALA A 248 2.84 10.65 14.00
CA ALA A 248 1.40 10.36 13.85
C ALA A 248 1.08 8.94 13.33
N TRP A 249 1.86 8.44 12.37
CA TRP A 249 1.66 7.11 11.79
C TRP A 249 1.86 5.97 12.80
N ALA A 250 2.77 6.13 13.77
CA ALA A 250 2.96 5.14 14.82
C ALA A 250 1.75 5.04 15.75
N TYR A 251 1.11 6.17 16.09
CA TYR A 251 -0.16 6.17 16.81
C TYR A 251 -1.26 5.49 15.99
N TYR A 252 -1.40 5.84 14.72
CA TYR A 252 -2.38 5.20 13.84
C TYR A 252 -2.23 3.68 13.77
N GLN A 253 -1.02 3.16 13.55
CA GLN A 253 -0.81 1.71 13.48
C GLN A 253 -0.98 1.01 14.84
N ARG A 254 -0.61 1.66 15.96
CA ARG A 254 -0.89 1.15 17.30
C ARG A 254 -2.39 1.09 17.58
N GLY A 255 -3.13 2.14 17.22
CA GLY A 255 -4.58 2.20 17.32
C GLY A 255 -5.26 1.09 16.52
N GLN A 256 -4.83 0.84 15.28
CA GLN A 256 -5.33 -0.29 14.48
C GLN A 256 -5.02 -1.64 15.12
N THR A 257 -3.81 -1.80 15.66
CA THR A 257 -3.38 -3.02 16.36
C THR A 257 -4.30 -3.29 17.57
N ARG A 258 -4.61 -2.27 18.36
CA ARG A 258 -5.52 -2.34 19.52
C ARG A 258 -6.98 -2.56 19.12
N ALA A 259 -7.45 -1.87 18.08
CA ALA A 259 -8.80 -2.07 17.54
C ALA A 259 -8.99 -3.50 17.01
N SER A 260 -7.96 -4.10 16.41
CA SER A 260 -7.97 -5.51 15.98
C SER A 260 -8.07 -6.49 17.15
N ARG A 261 -7.66 -6.07 18.36
CA ARG A 261 -7.83 -6.79 19.63
C ARG A 261 -9.11 -6.39 20.36
N SER A 262 -10.04 -5.70 19.70
CA SER A 262 -11.29 -5.16 20.27
C SER A 262 -11.11 -4.17 21.43
N GLN A 263 -9.92 -3.58 21.58
CA GLN A 263 -9.64 -2.57 22.59
C GLN A 263 -10.04 -1.18 22.08
N PHE A 264 -11.32 -1.00 21.73
CA PHE A 264 -11.83 0.15 20.98
C PHE A 264 -11.60 1.48 21.70
N GLN A 265 -11.84 1.54 23.01
CA GLN A 265 -11.68 2.77 23.80
C GLN A 265 -10.21 3.27 23.77
N VAL A 266 -9.26 2.36 23.91
CA VAL A 266 -7.82 2.68 23.91
C VAL A 266 -7.36 3.03 22.50
N ALA A 267 -7.86 2.32 21.49
CA ALA A 267 -7.56 2.59 20.08
C ALA A 267 -8.02 3.99 19.64
N ILE A 268 -9.20 4.44 20.10
CA ILE A 268 -9.71 5.80 19.84
C ILE A 268 -8.72 6.86 20.32
N GLY A 269 -8.13 6.70 21.52
CA GLY A 269 -7.14 7.65 22.04
C GLY A 269 -5.90 7.74 21.15
N ASP A 270 -5.45 6.62 20.57
CA ASP A 270 -4.36 6.63 19.61
C ASP A 270 -4.74 7.34 18.30
N PHE A 271 -5.93 7.10 17.77
CA PHE A 271 -6.40 7.79 16.56
C PHE A 271 -6.59 9.29 16.77
N GLU A 272 -7.07 9.71 17.95
CA GLU A 272 -7.17 11.12 18.33
C GLU A 272 -5.80 11.78 18.42
N GLN A 273 -4.79 11.08 18.94
CA GLN A 273 -3.44 11.61 18.97
C GLN A 273 -2.83 11.71 17.57
N ALA A 274 -3.03 10.70 16.71
CA ALA A 274 -2.58 10.72 15.32
C ALA A 274 -3.17 11.93 14.54
N THR A 275 -4.48 12.15 14.67
CA THR A 275 -5.17 13.26 13.99
C THR A 275 -4.90 14.62 14.61
N ARG A 276 -4.55 14.69 15.90
CA ARG A 276 -4.07 15.92 16.55
C ARG A 276 -2.70 16.35 16.04
N ILE A 277 -1.78 15.39 15.92
CA ILE A 277 -0.42 15.64 15.43
C ILE A 277 -0.46 15.98 13.94
N HIS A 278 -1.18 15.18 13.15
CA HIS A 278 -1.29 15.35 11.71
C HIS A 278 -2.78 15.34 11.30
N PRO A 279 -3.43 16.51 11.23
CA PRO A 279 -4.84 16.63 10.84
C PRO A 279 -5.18 16.05 9.46
N GLY A 280 -4.19 15.94 8.57
CA GLY A 280 -4.32 15.29 7.26
C GLY A 280 -4.19 13.76 7.28
N CYS A 281 -4.07 13.11 8.45
CA CYS A 281 -3.94 11.66 8.57
C CYS A 281 -5.33 11.02 8.38
N TYR A 282 -5.80 11.04 7.13
CA TYR A 282 -7.14 10.59 6.75
C TYR A 282 -7.40 9.14 7.15
N ASP A 283 -6.39 8.27 7.12
CA ASP A 283 -6.52 6.88 7.53
C ASP A 283 -6.87 6.77 9.04
N ALA A 284 -6.32 7.65 9.89
CA ALA A 284 -6.69 7.72 11.30
C ALA A 284 -8.12 8.24 11.49
N TRP A 285 -8.57 9.23 10.71
CA TRP A 285 -9.98 9.69 10.75
C TRP A 285 -10.95 8.56 10.39
N TYR A 286 -10.67 7.79 9.34
CA TYR A 286 -11.51 6.67 8.95
C TYR A 286 -11.53 5.56 10.00
N ALA A 287 -10.36 5.17 10.51
CA ALA A 287 -10.25 4.14 11.54
C ALA A 287 -10.94 4.54 12.85
N GLN A 288 -10.83 5.81 13.24
CA GLN A 288 -11.56 6.38 14.37
C GLN A 288 -13.08 6.28 14.14
N ALA A 289 -13.57 6.66 12.96
CA ALA A 289 -15.00 6.59 12.63
C ALA A 289 -15.56 5.16 12.74
N VAL A 290 -14.88 4.20 12.12
CA VAL A 290 -15.26 2.77 12.17
C VAL A 290 -15.21 2.24 13.60
N THR A 291 -14.25 2.70 14.41
CA THR A 291 -14.12 2.28 15.81
C THR A 291 -15.23 2.85 16.68
N TYR A 292 -15.65 4.10 16.44
CA TYR A 292 -16.82 4.69 17.09
C TYR A 292 -18.13 3.99 16.72
N GLU A 293 -18.29 3.54 15.47
CA GLU A 293 -19.46 2.72 15.09
C GLU A 293 -19.50 1.40 15.85
N ARG A 294 -18.36 0.73 15.99
CA ARG A 294 -18.24 -0.51 16.78
C ARG A 294 -18.52 -0.31 18.26
N LEU A 295 -18.24 0.88 18.78
CA LEU A 295 -18.54 1.27 20.16
C LEU A 295 -20.00 1.72 20.36
N GLY A 296 -20.76 1.89 19.28
CA GLY A 296 -22.15 2.38 19.35
C GLY A 296 -22.27 3.89 19.54
N ASP A 297 -21.26 4.68 19.16
CA ASP A 297 -21.30 6.15 19.17
C ASP A 297 -21.39 6.71 17.73
N PRO A 298 -22.60 6.68 17.10
CA PRO A 298 -22.77 7.13 15.73
C PRO A 298 -22.58 8.64 15.56
N VAL A 299 -22.68 9.42 16.65
CA VAL A 299 -22.50 10.88 16.60
C VAL A 299 -21.03 11.19 16.35
N LYS A 300 -20.12 10.61 17.15
CA LYS A 300 -18.68 10.79 16.94
C LYS A 300 -18.21 10.13 15.66
N ALA A 301 -18.76 8.97 15.29
CA ALA A 301 -18.44 8.32 14.03
C ALA A 301 -18.70 9.24 12.82
N ARG A 302 -19.86 9.92 12.80
CA ARG A 302 -20.20 10.88 11.72
C ARG A 302 -19.20 12.03 11.62
N VAL A 303 -18.76 12.58 12.75
CA VAL A 303 -17.76 13.67 12.75
C VAL A 303 -16.44 13.18 12.14
N SER A 304 -15.96 12.01 12.56
CA SER A 304 -14.72 11.43 12.01
C SER A 304 -14.86 11.06 10.53
N TYR A 305 -16.00 10.54 10.09
CA TYR A 305 -16.27 10.28 8.66
C TYR A 305 -16.30 11.56 7.82
N GLN A 306 -16.86 12.64 8.35
CA GLN A 306 -16.82 13.93 7.65
C GLN A 306 -15.38 14.41 7.46
N ARG A 307 -14.55 14.37 8.50
CA ARG A 307 -13.13 14.76 8.42
C ARG A 307 -12.34 13.89 7.46
N PHE A 308 -12.60 12.59 7.46
CA PHE A 308 -12.05 11.67 6.46
C PHE A 308 -12.43 12.11 5.04
N CYS A 309 -13.71 12.33 4.74
CA CYS A 309 -14.13 12.73 3.39
C CYS A 309 -13.55 14.08 2.94
N GLU A 310 -13.29 15.01 3.86
CA GLU A 310 -12.69 16.32 3.57
C GLU A 310 -11.20 16.25 3.22
N THR A 311 -10.50 15.22 3.71
CA THR A 311 -9.03 15.09 3.65
C THR A 311 -8.54 13.89 2.84
N ALA A 312 -9.42 12.94 2.51
CA ALA A 312 -9.07 11.71 1.81
C ALA A 312 -8.52 11.97 0.40
N PRO A 313 -7.39 11.35 0.03
CA PRO A 313 -6.85 11.42 -1.32
C PRO A 313 -7.65 10.54 -2.28
N PRO A 314 -7.40 10.67 -3.59
CA PRO A 314 -8.11 9.90 -4.60
C PRO A 314 -8.03 8.38 -4.42
N SER A 315 -6.91 7.87 -3.89
CA SER A 315 -6.74 6.45 -3.58
C SER A 315 -7.74 5.87 -2.59
N LYS A 316 -8.48 6.71 -1.86
CA LYS A 316 -9.48 6.30 -0.87
C LYS A 316 -10.91 6.45 -1.36
N ALA A 317 -11.12 6.63 -2.66
CA ALA A 317 -12.43 6.77 -3.32
C ALA A 317 -13.52 5.85 -2.76
N ASP A 318 -13.25 4.54 -2.73
CA ASP A 318 -14.20 3.53 -2.29
C ASP A 318 -14.61 3.71 -0.83
N LYS A 319 -13.62 4.05 0.02
CA LYS A 319 -13.86 4.33 1.44
C LYS A 319 -14.64 5.63 1.62
N VAL A 320 -14.38 6.65 0.79
CA VAL A 320 -15.15 7.89 0.77
C VAL A 320 -16.60 7.59 0.40
N GLU A 321 -16.85 6.79 -0.64
CA GLU A 321 -18.23 6.44 -1.00
C GLU A 321 -18.96 5.71 0.14
N LYS A 322 -18.29 4.77 0.80
CA LYS A 322 -18.82 4.09 2.00
C LYS A 322 -19.14 5.07 3.13
N ALA A 323 -18.21 5.97 3.45
CA ALA A 323 -18.40 6.98 4.48
C ALA A 323 -19.56 7.94 4.14
N LEU A 324 -19.66 8.38 2.88
CA LEU A 324 -20.76 9.25 2.42
C LEU A 324 -22.13 8.57 2.54
N LYS A 325 -22.21 7.25 2.31
CA LYS A 325 -23.44 6.45 2.55
C LYS A 325 -23.84 6.48 4.01
N VAL A 326 -22.88 6.31 4.94
CA VAL A 326 -23.12 6.40 6.39
C VAL A 326 -23.59 7.81 6.80
N LEU A 327 -23.06 8.85 6.17
CA LEU A 327 -23.40 10.25 6.45
C LEU A 327 -24.77 10.70 5.90
N GLY A 328 -25.38 9.94 4.98
CA GLY A 328 -26.69 10.26 4.41
C GLY A 328 -26.77 11.66 3.79
N LYS A 329 -27.72 12.50 4.25
CA LYS A 329 -27.92 13.88 3.76
C LYS A 329 -26.66 14.75 3.90
N ALA A 330 -25.93 14.62 5.02
CA ALA A 330 -24.68 15.36 5.23
C ALA A 330 -23.60 14.95 4.22
N GLY A 331 -23.57 13.66 3.85
CA GLY A 331 -22.68 13.13 2.82
C GLY A 331 -22.93 13.78 1.44
N GLN A 332 -24.19 14.00 1.05
CA GLN A 332 -24.50 14.65 -0.24
C GLN A 332 -23.94 16.08 -0.35
N ALA A 333 -24.03 16.85 0.75
CA ALA A 333 -23.46 18.20 0.80
C ALA A 333 -21.93 18.18 0.69
N ILE A 334 -21.27 17.23 1.37
CA ILE A 334 -19.81 17.05 1.30
C ILE A 334 -19.39 16.63 -0.11
N LYS A 335 -20.08 15.66 -0.72
CA LYS A 335 -19.82 15.21 -2.11
C LYS A 335 -19.87 16.38 -3.08
N THR A 336 -20.84 17.28 -2.92
CA THR A 336 -20.98 18.48 -3.75
C THR A 336 -19.82 19.45 -3.56
N LYS A 337 -19.40 19.68 -2.30
CA LYS A 337 -18.23 20.53 -2.00
C LYS A 337 -16.93 19.96 -2.59
N ILE A 338 -16.71 18.64 -2.47
CA ILE A 338 -15.54 17.96 -3.05
C ILE A 338 -15.53 18.15 -4.57
N LYS A 339 -16.65 17.88 -5.25
CA LYS A 339 -16.78 18.07 -6.70
C LYS A 339 -16.44 19.50 -7.14
N ASN A 340 -16.96 20.50 -6.42
CA ASN A 340 -16.68 21.91 -6.71
C ASN A 340 -15.21 22.29 -6.45
N LYS A 341 -14.58 21.73 -5.41
CA LYS A 341 -13.15 21.95 -5.11
C LYS A 341 -12.24 21.39 -6.20
N ILE A 342 -12.54 20.18 -6.68
CA ILE A 342 -11.82 19.55 -7.79
C ILE A 342 -11.97 20.40 -9.07
N GLN A 343 -13.18 20.85 -9.40
CA GLN A 343 -13.43 21.68 -10.57
C GLN A 343 -12.68 23.03 -10.51
N ARG A 344 -12.58 23.64 -9.32
CA ARG A 344 -11.82 24.89 -9.12
C ARG A 344 -10.32 24.70 -9.28
N LYS A 345 -9.74 23.63 -8.72
CA LYS A 345 -8.32 23.30 -8.89
C LYS A 345 -7.98 23.05 -10.37
N ARG A 346 -8.90 22.46 -11.13
CA ARG A 346 -8.73 22.21 -12.57
C ARG A 346 -8.71 23.49 -13.41
N ASN A 347 -9.43 24.53 -13.00
CA ASN A 347 -9.55 25.78 -13.76
C ASN A 347 -8.47 26.82 -13.43
N ASN A 348 -7.59 26.55 -12.45
CA ASN A 348 -6.52 27.44 -12.02
C ASN A 348 -5.19 26.66 -12.04
N PRO A 349 -4.54 26.55 -13.22
CA PRO A 349 -3.32 25.77 -13.41
C PRO A 349 -2.11 26.29 -12.61
#